data_AF-A0A2N9L3G5-F1
#
_entry.id   AF-A0A2N9L3G5-F1
#
_cell.length_a   1.000
_cell.length_b   1.000
_cell.length_c   1.000
_cell.angle_alpha   90.00
_cell.angle_beta   90.00
_cell.angle_gamma   90.00
#
_symmetry.space_group_name_H-M   'P 1'
#
loop_
_entity.id
_entity.type
_entity.pdbx_description
1 polymer ?
#
loop_
_entity_poly.entity_id
_entity_poly.type
_entity_poly.pdbx_seq_one_letter_code
_entity_poly.pdbx_strand_id
1 'polypeptide(L)'
;MKSSKPKVLFLCTGNSARSQMAEGYLRHVAGDQFEALSAGIEPKGLNPLAVEAMSEIGIDISNQKSKDVVSFLGQYIPYIVTVCDNARERAPSFPAPTSFSTGVSTTPLRLREHVRRSWLFFVACEMR
;
A
#
# COMPACT_ATOMS: atom_id res chain seq x y z
N MET A 1 8.05 -22.20 14.96
CA MET A 1 8.71 -20.92 14.58
C MET A 1 7.75 -20.18 13.66
N LYS A 2 7.21 -19.01 14.04
CA LYS A 2 6.32 -18.24 13.16
C LYS A 2 7.14 -17.80 11.95
N SER A 3 6.87 -18.36 10.78
CA SER A 3 7.34 -17.79 9.52
C SER A 3 6.81 -16.36 9.45
N SER A 4 7.69 -15.37 9.65
CA SER A 4 7.31 -13.96 9.62
C SER A 4 6.98 -13.60 8.18
N LYS A 5 5.71 -13.33 7.90
CA LYS A 5 5.26 -12.89 6.58
C LYS A 5 6.05 -11.63 6.20
N PRO A 6 6.60 -11.54 4.97
CA PRO A 6 7.25 -10.32 4.52
C PRO A 6 6.28 -9.13 4.54
N LYS A 7 6.75 -8.00 5.08
CA LYS A 7 6.00 -6.74 5.14
C LYS A 7 6.03 -6.01 3.80
N VAL A 8 4.89 -5.47 3.40
CA VAL A 8 4.72 -4.63 2.20
C VAL A 8 4.11 -3.31 2.63
N LEU A 9 4.82 -2.20 2.40
CA LEU A 9 4.37 -0.85 2.73
C LEU A 9 3.94 -0.09 1.49
N PHE A 10 2.66 0.28 1.43
CA PHE A 10 2.11 1.17 0.41
C PHE A 10 2.23 2.62 0.87
N LEU A 11 3.07 3.40 0.18
CA LEU A 11 3.34 4.80 0.50
C LEU A 11 2.63 5.73 -0.48
N CYS A 12 1.89 6.69 0.06
CA CYS A 12 1.36 7.81 -0.72
C CYS A 12 1.55 9.13 0.04
N THR A 13 1.12 10.25 -0.54
CA THR A 13 1.19 11.55 0.16
C THR A 13 0.26 11.56 1.37
N GLY A 14 -1.04 11.28 1.17
CA GLY A 14 -2.07 11.56 2.18
C GLY A 14 -2.52 10.38 3.04
N ASN A 15 -2.11 9.15 2.72
CA ASN A 15 -2.68 7.90 3.24
C ASN A 15 -4.21 7.87 3.36
N SER A 16 -4.87 8.43 2.35
CA SER A 16 -6.31 8.69 2.38
C SER A 16 -7.11 7.74 1.49
N ALA A 17 -6.67 7.50 0.26
CA ALA A 17 -7.37 6.65 -0.70
C ALA A 17 -6.47 5.53 -1.24
N ARG A 18 -5.57 5.85 -2.18
CA ARG A 18 -4.76 4.88 -2.92
C ARG A 18 -4.00 3.88 -2.04
N SER A 19 -3.25 4.34 -1.04
CA SER A 19 -2.50 3.39 -0.20
C SER A 19 -3.39 2.60 0.78
N GLN A 20 -4.55 3.13 1.19
CA GLN A 20 -5.51 2.44 2.07
C GLN A 20 -6.22 1.29 1.36
N MET A 21 -6.73 1.56 0.16
CA MET A 21 -7.31 0.55 -0.70
C MET A 21 -6.27 -0.55 -1.04
N ALA A 22 -4.99 -0.20 -1.19
CA ALA A 22 -3.95 -1.15 -1.59
C ALA A 22 -3.60 -2.08 -0.43
N GLU A 23 -3.54 -1.52 0.79
CA GLU A 23 -3.44 -2.27 2.03
C GLU A 23 -4.62 -3.24 2.19
N GLY A 24 -5.85 -2.75 2.00
CA GLY A 24 -7.07 -3.55 2.10
C GLY A 24 -7.11 -4.70 1.08
N TYR A 25 -6.81 -4.38 -0.17
CA TYR A 25 -6.79 -5.35 -1.25
C TYR A 25 -5.75 -6.44 -1.03
N LEU A 26 -4.48 -6.07 -0.76
CA LEU A 26 -3.41 -7.05 -0.56
C LEU A 26 -3.70 -7.96 0.64
N ARG A 27 -4.24 -7.39 1.73
CA ARG A 27 -4.68 -8.15 2.90
C ARG A 27 -5.76 -9.17 2.55
N HIS A 28 -6.71 -8.81 1.70
CA HIS A 28 -7.77 -9.70 1.28
C HIS A 28 -7.26 -10.84 0.38
N VAL A 29 -6.45 -10.52 -0.64
CA VAL A 29 -6.03 -11.51 -1.65
C VAL A 29 -4.81 -12.34 -1.28
N ALA A 30 -3.94 -11.83 -0.40
CA ALA A 30 -2.67 -12.48 -0.06
C ALA A 30 -2.24 -12.22 1.40
N GLY A 31 -3.19 -11.96 2.30
CA GLY A 31 -2.91 -11.74 3.73
C GLY A 31 -2.35 -12.97 4.45
N ASP A 32 -2.46 -14.16 3.86
CA ASP A 32 -1.81 -15.39 4.31
C ASP A 32 -0.31 -15.41 4.01
N GLN A 33 0.15 -14.65 3.02
CA GLN A 33 1.53 -14.62 2.53
C GLN A 33 2.28 -13.33 2.87
N PHE A 34 1.59 -12.19 2.93
CA PHE A 34 2.19 -10.88 3.14
C PHE A 34 1.54 -10.14 4.32
N GLU A 35 2.33 -9.31 4.98
CA GLU A 35 1.83 -8.32 5.95
C GLU A 35 1.68 -6.97 5.24
N ALA A 36 0.44 -6.63 4.88
CA ALA A 36 0.11 -5.39 4.17
C ALA A 36 0.01 -4.21 5.14
N LEU A 37 0.76 -3.15 4.85
CA LEU A 37 0.85 -1.90 5.59
C LEU A 37 0.69 -0.72 4.62
N SER A 38 0.15 0.39 5.10
CA SER A 38 0.14 1.67 4.38
C SER A 38 0.55 2.83 5.27
N ALA A 39 1.12 3.85 4.64
CA ALA A 39 1.51 5.09 5.31
C ALA A 39 1.41 6.30 4.37
N GLY A 40 1.47 7.48 4.98
CA GLY A 40 1.40 8.79 4.33
C GLY A 40 2.53 9.69 4.81
N ILE A 41 3.04 10.54 3.93
CA ILE A 41 3.98 11.59 4.30
C ILE A 41 3.26 12.69 5.10
N GLU A 42 2.01 12.96 4.73
CA GLU A 42 1.14 13.97 5.35
C GLU A 42 -0.25 13.33 5.53
N PRO A 43 -0.47 12.46 6.53
CA PRO A 43 -1.72 11.72 6.70
C PRO A 43 -2.93 12.67 6.81
N LYS A 44 -3.91 12.50 5.91
CA LYS A 44 -5.13 13.34 5.82
C LYS A 44 -6.40 12.66 6.34
N GLY A 45 -6.30 11.44 6.86
CA GLY A 45 -7.46 10.64 7.25
C GLY A 45 -7.96 9.75 6.12
N LEU A 46 -8.71 8.70 6.49
CA LEU A 46 -9.29 7.74 5.54
C LEU A 46 -10.38 8.41 4.69
N ASN A 47 -10.29 8.29 3.36
CA ASN A 47 -11.28 8.83 2.45
C ASN A 47 -12.55 7.94 2.48
N PRO A 48 -13.74 8.49 2.79
CA PRO A 48 -14.99 7.73 2.75
C PRO A 48 -15.29 7.07 1.40
N LEU A 49 -14.95 7.72 0.29
CA LEU A 49 -15.14 7.15 -1.06
C LEU A 49 -14.25 5.92 -1.30
N ALA A 50 -13.08 5.87 -0.66
CA ALA A 50 -12.23 4.68 -0.71
C ALA A 50 -12.84 3.52 0.08
N VAL A 51 -13.55 3.82 1.18
CA VAL A 51 -14.31 2.80 1.94
C VAL A 51 -15.46 2.27 1.10
N GLU A 52 -16.22 3.15 0.47
CA GLU A 52 -17.34 2.80 -0.40
C GLU A 52 -16.89 1.94 -1.58
N ALA A 53 -15.89 2.38 -2.33
CA ALA A 53 -15.35 1.65 -3.48
C ALA A 53 -14.83 0.24 -3.12
N MET A 54 -14.17 0.10 -1.96
CA MET A 54 -13.71 -1.21 -1.50
C MET A 54 -14.87 -2.07 -1.00
N SER A 55 -15.88 -1.46 -0.39
CA SER A 55 -17.09 -2.18 0.03
C SER A 55 -17.88 -2.73 -1.14
N GLU A 56 -17.89 -2.07 -2.31
CA GLU A 56 -18.52 -2.58 -3.55
C GLU A 56 -17.95 -3.94 -3.98
N ILE A 57 -16.67 -4.19 -3.69
CA ILE A 57 -16.01 -5.47 -3.98
C ILE A 57 -15.93 -6.41 -2.77
N GLY A 58 -16.66 -6.10 -1.70
CA GLY A 58 -16.72 -6.93 -0.49
C GLY A 58 -15.48 -6.83 0.41
N ILE A 59 -14.69 -5.76 0.30
CA ILE A 59 -13.52 -5.52 1.15
C ILE A 59 -13.79 -4.33 2.07
N ASP A 60 -13.96 -4.60 3.36
CA ASP A 60 -14.11 -3.54 4.35
C ASP A 60 -12.75 -2.94 4.76
N ILE A 61 -12.57 -1.64 4.50
CA ILE A 61 -11.39 -0.87 4.94
C ILE A 61 -11.73 0.20 6.00
N SER A 62 -12.98 0.26 6.49
CA SER A 62 -13.46 1.29 7.42
C SER A 62 -12.67 1.34 8.74
N ASN A 63 -12.13 0.20 9.16
CA ASN A 63 -11.31 0.06 10.37
C ASN A 63 -9.83 0.44 10.17
N GLN A 64 -9.42 0.77 8.94
CA GLN A 64 -8.05 1.20 8.68
C GLN A 64 -7.82 2.64 9.15
N LYS A 65 -6.57 2.96 9.50
CA LYS A 65 -6.18 4.27 10.00
C LYS A 65 -5.18 4.91 9.05
N SER A 66 -5.32 6.22 8.89
CA SER A 66 -4.29 7.03 8.23
C SER A 66 -3.08 7.15 9.16
N LYS A 67 -1.95 6.60 8.74
CA LYS A 67 -0.71 6.46 9.52
C LYS A 67 0.40 7.30 8.88
N ASP A 68 1.23 7.89 9.72
CA ASP A 68 2.41 8.63 9.28
C ASP A 68 3.55 7.66 8.90
N VAL A 69 4.27 7.95 7.81
CA VAL A 69 5.46 7.21 7.38
C VAL A 69 6.55 7.17 8.45
N VAL A 70 6.63 8.19 9.30
CA VAL A 70 7.58 8.28 10.43
C VAL A 70 7.38 7.12 11.42
N SER A 71 6.15 6.63 11.60
CA SER A 71 5.84 5.49 12.49
C SER A 71 6.46 4.17 12.02
N PHE A 72 6.91 4.11 10.77
CA PHE A 72 7.55 2.94 10.17
C PHE A 72 9.07 3.07 10.05
N LEU A 73 9.64 4.21 10.45
CA LEU A 73 11.09 4.38 10.50
C LEU A 73 11.69 3.43 11.54
N GLY A 74 12.80 2.79 11.17
CA GLY A 74 13.47 1.79 12.01
C GLY A 74 12.86 0.38 11.96
N GLN A 75 11.72 0.18 11.27
CA GLN A 75 11.21 -1.16 10.99
C GLN A 75 11.86 -1.75 9.75
N TYR A 76 12.18 -3.04 9.80
CA TYR A 76 12.60 -3.78 8.61
C TYR A 76 11.37 -4.07 7.72
N ILE A 77 11.30 -3.37 6.59
CA ILE A 77 10.24 -3.52 5.60
C ILE A 77 10.91 -3.80 4.25
N PRO A 78 10.88 -5.05 3.77
CA PRO A 78 11.60 -5.43 2.55
C PRO A 78 10.96 -4.87 1.27
N TYR A 79 9.65 -4.57 1.29
CA TYR A 79 8.93 -4.09 0.13
C TYR A 79 8.24 -2.76 0.40
N ILE A 80 8.62 -1.72 -0.34
CA ILE A 80 7.95 -0.41 -0.34
C ILE A 80 7.40 -0.14 -1.74
N VAL A 81 6.11 0.13 -1.82
CA VAL A 81 5.38 0.42 -3.06
C VAL A 81 4.87 1.85 -2.98
N THR A 82 5.40 2.74 -3.82
CA THR A 82 4.89 4.10 -3.95
C THR A 82 3.73 4.13 -4.94
N VAL A 83 2.59 4.71 -4.54
CA VAL A 83 1.36 4.79 -5.36
C VAL A 83 1.04 6.23 -5.81
N CYS A 84 1.95 7.17 -5.56
CA CYS A 84 1.88 8.55 -6.02
C CYS A 84 3.27 9.01 -6.48
N ASP A 85 3.32 9.78 -7.55
CA ASP A 85 4.58 10.36 -8.05
C ASP A 85 5.22 11.29 -7.00
N ASN A 86 4.43 12.15 -6.35
CA ASN A 86 4.89 13.04 -5.26
C ASN A 86 5.39 12.31 -3.99
N ALA A 87 5.01 11.05 -3.78
CA ALA A 87 5.48 10.30 -2.60
C ALA A 87 6.91 9.80 -2.80
N ARG A 88 7.36 9.65 -4.05
CA ARG A 88 8.71 9.20 -4.38
C ARG A 88 9.79 10.22 -3.99
N GLU A 89 9.51 11.50 -4.21
CA GLU A 89 10.48 12.58 -4.02
C GLU A 89 10.61 13.02 -2.55
N ARG A 90 9.57 12.80 -1.75
CA ARG A 90 9.49 13.27 -0.35
C ARG A 90 9.62 12.14 0.68
N ALA A 91 9.81 10.90 0.24
CA ALA A 91 9.97 9.77 1.16
C ALA A 91 11.26 9.92 1.98
N PRO A 92 11.21 9.72 3.32
CA PRO A 92 12.42 9.67 4.14
C PRO A 92 13.36 8.57 3.66
N SER A 93 14.66 8.74 3.86
CA SER A 93 15.66 7.72 3.56
C SER A 93 15.47 6.51 4.47
N PHE A 94 14.87 5.43 3.94
CA PHE A 94 14.82 4.14 4.62
C PHE A 94 16.17 3.43 4.49
N PRO A 95 16.71 2.83 5.57
CA PRO A 95 17.92 2.02 5.49
C PRO A 95 17.62 0.77 4.65
N ALA A 96 17.97 0.86 3.37
CA ALA A 96 17.79 -0.14 2.31
C ALA A 96 16.39 -0.79 2.19
N PRO A 97 15.56 -0.26 1.27
CA PRO A 97 14.60 -1.08 0.54
C PRO A 97 14.75 -0.88 -0.98
N THR A 98 14.31 -1.87 -1.74
CA THR A 98 14.19 -1.77 -3.20
C THR A 98 13.10 -0.74 -3.53
N SER A 99 13.49 0.50 -3.80
CA SER A 99 12.57 1.56 -4.17
C SER A 99 11.99 1.29 -5.56
N PHE A 100 10.75 0.80 -5.61
CA PHE A 100 10.03 0.56 -6.85
C PHE A 100 9.19 1.77 -7.22
N SER A 101 9.68 2.52 -8.19
CA SER A 101 8.78 3.28 -9.06
C SER A 101 8.17 2.37 -10.09
N THR A 102 6.88 2.56 -10.40
CA THR A 102 6.24 2.30 -11.71
C THR A 102 7.15 1.58 -12.72
N GLY A 103 7.38 0.29 -12.47
CA GLY A 103 8.59 -0.38 -12.96
C GLY A 103 8.77 -1.70 -12.25
N VAL A 104 7.79 -2.57 -12.51
CA VAL A 104 7.61 -3.92 -11.99
C VAL A 104 8.80 -4.80 -12.41
N SER A 105 9.98 -4.66 -11.80
CA SER A 105 11.21 -5.36 -12.25
C SER A 105 11.91 -6.26 -11.21
N THR A 106 11.73 -6.07 -9.91
CA THR A 106 12.35 -6.96 -8.87
C THR A 106 11.41 -7.43 -7.75
N THR A 107 10.13 -7.06 -7.77
CA THR A 107 9.11 -7.66 -6.88
C THR A 107 8.94 -9.16 -7.20
N PRO A 108 8.73 -10.06 -6.21
CA PRO A 108 8.39 -11.47 -6.49
C PRO A 108 7.20 -11.53 -7.46
N LEU A 109 7.25 -12.40 -8.48
CA LEU A 109 6.21 -12.49 -9.53
C LEU A 109 4.79 -12.55 -8.93
N ARG A 110 4.64 -13.27 -7.81
CA ARG A 110 3.37 -13.37 -7.08
C ARG A 110 2.88 -12.03 -6.53
N LEU A 111 3.74 -11.24 -5.89
CA LEU A 111 3.40 -9.89 -5.42
C LEU A 111 3.17 -8.92 -6.60
N ARG A 112 3.85 -9.12 -7.75
CA ARG A 112 3.59 -8.32 -8.97
C ARG A 112 2.19 -8.50 -9.50
N GLU A 113 1.69 -9.73 -9.56
CA GLU A 113 0.34 -10.01 -10.05
C GLU A 113 -0.72 -9.37 -9.15
N HIS A 114 -0.55 -9.48 -7.83
CA HIS A 114 -1.44 -8.84 -6.87
C HIS A 114 -1.37 -7.31 -6.96
N VAL A 115 -0.17 -6.72 -6.97
CA VAL A 115 0.01 -5.26 -7.08
C VAL A 115 -0.49 -4.73 -8.42
N ARG A 116 -0.26 -5.43 -9.55
CA ARG A 116 -0.80 -5.04 -10.87
C ARG A 116 -2.32 -5.09 -10.91
N ARG A 117 -2.94 -6.12 -10.32
CA ARG A 117 -4.40 -6.21 -10.22
C ARG A 117 -4.97 -5.13 -9.30
N SER A 118 -4.29 -4.82 -8.18
CA SER A 118 -4.64 -3.66 -7.36
C SER A 118 -4.55 -2.38 -8.18
N TRP A 119 -3.46 -2.15 -8.93
CA TRP A 119 -3.26 -0.95 -9.76
C TRP A 119 -4.29 -0.79 -10.88
N LEU A 120 -4.64 -1.88 -11.58
CA LEU A 120 -5.72 -1.87 -12.57
C LEU A 120 -7.07 -1.55 -11.92
N PHE A 121 -7.32 -2.07 -10.71
CA PHE A 121 -8.50 -1.72 -9.93
C PHE A 121 -8.48 -0.23 -9.51
N PHE A 122 -7.32 0.30 -9.13
CA PHE A 122 -7.14 1.73 -8.83
C PHE A 122 -7.49 2.63 -10.00
N VAL A 123 -6.94 2.35 -11.18
CA VAL A 123 -7.20 3.12 -12.39
C VAL A 123 -8.67 3.03 -12.78
N ALA A 124 -9.30 1.85 -12.63
CA ALA A 124 -10.72 1.68 -12.90
C ALA A 124 -11.61 2.49 -11.92
N CYS A 125 -11.20 2.62 -10.66
CA CYS A 125 -11.95 3.36 -9.65
C CYS A 125 -11.76 4.89 -9.73
N GLU A 126 -10.63 5.36 -10.27
CA GLU A 126 -10.33 6.81 -10.45
C GLU A 126 -10.95 7.37 -11.76
N MET A 127 -11.44 6.51 -12.65
CA MET A 127 -12.13 6.88 -13.91
C MET A 127 -13.67 6.95 -13.78
N ARG A 128 -14.21 6.98 -12.57
CA ARG A 128 -15.66 7.04 -12.31
C ARG A 128 -16.00 8.25 -11.45
#